data_AF-A0A7Y3NDQ0-F1
#
_entry.id   AF-A0A7Y3NDQ0-F1
#
_cell.length_a   1.000
_cell.length_b   1.000
_cell.length_c   1.000
_cell.angle_alpha   90.00
_cell.angle_beta   90.00
_cell.angle_gamma   90.00
#
_symmetry.space_group_name_H-M   'P 1'
#
loop_
_entity.id
_entity.type
_entity.pdbx_description
1 polymer ?
#
loop_
_entity_poly.entity_id
_entity_poly.type
_entity_poly.pdbx_seq_one_letter_code
_entity_poly.pdbx_strand_id
1 'polypeptide(L)'
;MQTKQHTLIIIAVAMALALGTAHAQGIKGISMDAPMTAPVPSAPDHGAWALDISTTSYHLRQWARDSLNQDNPGLGVEYQYSHNWGAAAGFYKNSYSRTSVYATATYTPLHISLPEGFSMAAGGLAGAISGYTSAEAPDRPLMAAALLEIRSRQGYGINLVGVPNAGQSAGFIGLQLVVPLT
;
A
#
# COMPACT_ATOMS: atom_id res chain seq x y z
N MET A 1 18.38 -17.59 21.82
CA MET A 1 17.18 -17.11 21.10
C MET A 1 17.52 -15.80 20.40
N GLN A 2 18.11 -15.84 19.20
CA GLN A 2 18.58 -14.62 18.51
C GLN A 2 18.48 -14.70 16.98
N THR A 3 17.77 -15.70 16.44
CA THR A 3 17.75 -16.00 15.01
C THR A 3 16.48 -15.56 14.28
N LYS A 4 15.40 -15.21 15.00
CA LYS A 4 14.10 -14.87 14.38
C LYS A 4 13.96 -13.41 13.94
N GLN A 5 14.69 -12.47 14.56
CA GLN A 5 14.63 -11.04 14.18
C GLN A 5 15.34 -10.76 12.85
N HIS A 6 16.36 -11.55 12.50
CA HIS A 6 17.09 -11.37 11.24
C HIS A 6 16.29 -11.82 10.00
N THR A 7 15.36 -12.78 10.14
CA THR A 7 14.60 -13.31 9.01
C THR A 7 13.54 -12.33 8.48
N LEU A 8 12.91 -11.52 9.33
CA LEU A 8 11.90 -10.54 8.88
C LEU A 8 12.49 -9.31 8.19
N ILE A 9 13.65 -8.81 8.66
CA ILE A 9 14.36 -7.70 8.00
C ILE A 9 14.79 -8.11 6.58
N ILE A 10 15.17 -9.38 6.39
CA ILE A 10 15.55 -9.89 5.07
C ILE A 10 14.35 -9.96 4.10
N ILE A 11 13.13 -10.21 4.57
CA ILE A 11 11.94 -10.28 3.68
C ILE A 11 11.49 -8.87 3.24
N ALA A 12 11.52 -7.88 4.14
CA ALA A 12 11.20 -6.50 3.78
C ALA A 12 12.20 -5.91 2.78
N VAL A 13 13.50 -6.23 2.94
CA VAL A 13 14.56 -5.85 1.99
C VAL A 13 14.49 -6.67 0.70
N ALA A 14 14.12 -7.95 0.76
CA ALA A 14 13.97 -8.80 -0.43
C ALA A 14 12.78 -8.39 -1.32
N MET A 15 11.68 -7.88 -0.76
CA MET A 15 10.60 -7.30 -1.57
C MET A 15 11.02 -5.98 -2.23
N ALA A 16 11.82 -5.13 -1.56
CA ALA A 16 12.36 -3.92 -2.16
C ALA A 16 13.41 -4.22 -3.26
N LEU A 17 14.19 -5.31 -3.12
CA LEU A 17 15.24 -5.69 -4.08
C LEU A 17 14.73 -6.58 -5.24
N ALA A 18 13.70 -7.39 -5.04
CA ALA A 18 13.15 -8.26 -6.09
C ALA A 18 12.40 -7.49 -7.19
N LEU A 19 12.01 -6.24 -6.94
CA LEU A 19 11.46 -5.33 -7.97
C LEU A 19 12.55 -4.50 -8.69
N GLY A 20 13.83 -4.67 -8.35
CA GLY A 20 14.97 -3.94 -8.92
C GLY A 20 15.79 -4.67 -9.98
N THR A 21 15.50 -5.94 -10.30
CA THR A 21 16.36 -6.77 -11.19
C THR A 21 15.72 -7.22 -12.50
N ALA A 22 14.48 -6.82 -12.80
CA ALA A 22 13.83 -7.17 -14.07
C ALA A 22 14.08 -6.11 -15.15
N HIS A 23 15.35 -5.87 -15.51
CA HIS A 23 15.69 -5.18 -16.76
C HIS A 23 16.77 -5.93 -17.53
N ALA A 24 16.56 -5.97 -18.84
CA ALA A 24 17.40 -6.51 -19.91
C ALA A 24 17.37 -8.03 -20.14
N GLN A 25 16.40 -8.51 -20.93
CA GLN A 25 16.70 -9.38 -22.08
C GLN A 25 15.79 -9.01 -23.25
N GLY A 26 16.41 -8.55 -24.34
CA GLY A 26 15.74 -8.10 -25.55
C GLY A 26 15.22 -9.26 -26.40
N ILE A 27 14.02 -9.07 -26.94
CA ILE A 27 13.52 -9.88 -28.06
C ILE A 27 13.67 -9.02 -29.32
N LYS A 28 14.58 -9.43 -30.20
CA LYS A 28 14.68 -8.88 -31.56
C LYS A 28 13.54 -9.45 -32.40
N GLY A 29 12.75 -8.56 -32.98
CA GLY A 29 11.93 -8.82 -34.16
C GLY A 29 10.46 -9.06 -33.86
N ILE A 30 9.64 -8.04 -34.12
CA ILE A 30 8.49 -8.04 -35.04
C ILE A 30 8.22 -6.57 -35.36
N SER A 31 8.39 -6.19 -36.62
CA SER A 31 7.91 -4.90 -37.15
C SER A 31 6.48 -5.12 -37.61
N MET A 32 5.53 -4.40 -37.03
CA MET A 32 4.22 -4.16 -37.62
C MET A 32 3.89 -2.69 -37.45
N ASP A 33 3.88 -2.00 -38.58
CA ASP A 33 3.46 -0.61 -38.72
C ASP A 33 1.99 -0.44 -38.30
N ALA A 34 1.76 0.31 -37.22
CA ALA A 34 0.58 1.16 -37.02
C ALA A 34 0.81 2.05 -35.78
N PRO A 35 0.96 3.39 -35.91
CA PRO A 35 0.94 4.26 -34.76
C PRO A 35 -0.53 4.55 -34.42
N MET A 36 -1.17 3.66 -33.66
CA MET A 36 -2.25 4.10 -32.77
C MET A 36 -1.62 4.48 -31.43
N THR A 37 -1.03 5.67 -31.38
CA THR A 37 -0.73 6.37 -30.14
C THR A 37 -2.05 6.73 -29.48
N ALA A 38 -2.68 5.73 -28.84
CA ALA A 38 -3.61 6.03 -27.77
C ALA A 38 -2.82 6.83 -26.72
N PRO A 39 -3.33 7.99 -26.27
CA PRO A 39 -2.68 8.71 -25.19
C PRO A 39 -2.57 7.75 -24.01
N VAL A 40 -1.34 7.42 -23.61
CA VAL A 40 -1.10 6.87 -22.29
C VAL A 40 -1.69 7.92 -21.35
N PRO A 41 -2.70 7.59 -20.52
CA PRO A 41 -3.19 8.53 -19.53
C PRO A 41 -1.97 9.01 -18.75
N SER A 42 -1.73 10.31 -18.78
CA SER A 42 -0.64 10.91 -18.02
C SER A 42 -0.79 10.44 -16.58
N ALA A 43 0.30 9.89 -16.04
CA ALA A 43 0.41 9.62 -14.62
C ALA A 43 -0.17 10.79 -13.81
N PRO A 44 -0.80 10.56 -12.65
CA PRO A 44 -1.26 11.65 -11.80
C PRO A 44 -0.12 12.67 -11.65
N ASP A 45 -0.46 13.94 -11.80
CA ASP A 45 0.51 15.03 -11.76
C ASP A 45 1.40 14.88 -10.53
N HIS A 46 2.71 14.90 -10.74
CA HIS A 46 3.66 14.88 -9.63
C HIS A 46 3.37 16.08 -8.71
N GLY A 47 3.27 15.83 -7.41
CA GLY A 47 2.89 16.85 -6.44
C GLY A 47 1.41 16.93 -6.10
N ALA A 48 0.63 15.88 -6.38
CA ALA A 48 -0.78 15.80 -5.99
C ALA A 48 -0.94 15.44 -4.50
N TRP A 49 -1.83 16.16 -3.84
CA TRP A 49 -2.30 15.87 -2.48
C TRP A 49 -3.67 15.20 -2.51
N ALA A 50 -3.90 14.24 -1.64
CA ALA A 50 -5.23 13.67 -1.43
C ALA A 50 -5.47 13.38 0.06
N LEU A 51 -6.74 13.33 0.44
CA LEU A 51 -7.16 12.75 1.71
C LEU A 51 -7.29 11.25 1.55
N ASP A 52 -6.78 10.51 2.54
CA ASP A 52 -7.12 9.10 2.74
C ASP A 52 -8.05 8.97 3.95
N ILE A 53 -9.12 8.21 3.79
CA ILE A 53 -10.13 7.99 4.82
C ILE A 53 -10.13 6.49 5.13
N SER A 54 -9.50 6.11 6.24
CA SER A 54 -9.56 4.73 6.73
C SER A 54 -10.98 4.38 7.14
N THR A 55 -11.46 3.21 6.72
CA THR A 55 -12.85 2.79 6.93
C THR A 55 -12.94 1.51 7.74
N THR A 56 -12.64 0.37 7.10
CA THR A 56 -12.76 -0.96 7.66
C THR A 56 -11.57 -1.83 7.30
N SER A 57 -11.45 -2.95 8.00
CA SER A 57 -10.50 -4.02 7.74
C SER A 57 -11.17 -5.36 7.85
N TYR A 58 -10.55 -6.34 7.19
CA TYR A 58 -10.91 -7.73 7.31
C TYR A 58 -9.69 -8.55 7.73
N HIS A 59 -9.68 -9.02 8.98
CA HIS A 59 -8.65 -9.94 9.44
C HIS A 59 -8.74 -11.31 8.75
N LEU A 60 -7.59 -11.86 8.38
CA LEU A 60 -7.49 -13.09 7.59
C LEU A 60 -7.73 -14.36 8.44
N ARG A 61 -7.54 -14.28 9.76
CA ARG A 61 -7.82 -15.38 10.69
C ARG A 61 -9.18 -15.22 11.35
N GLN A 62 -9.92 -16.32 11.51
CA GLN A 62 -11.26 -16.32 12.10
C GLN A 62 -11.27 -15.73 13.51
N TRP A 63 -10.39 -16.22 14.41
CA TRP A 63 -10.35 -15.74 15.80
C TRP A 63 -10.18 -14.22 15.91
N ALA A 64 -9.44 -13.61 14.98
CA ALA A 64 -9.20 -12.17 14.96
C ALA A 64 -10.45 -11.42 14.49
N ARG A 65 -11.21 -11.97 13.53
CA ARG A 65 -12.50 -11.40 13.14
C ARG A 65 -13.53 -11.44 14.28
N ASP A 66 -13.44 -12.44 15.14
CA ASP A 66 -14.38 -12.64 16.24
C ASP A 66 -14.03 -11.80 17.48
N SER A 67 -12.79 -11.34 17.61
CA SER A 67 -12.28 -10.72 18.84
C SER A 67 -11.63 -9.34 18.67
N LEU A 68 -11.23 -8.98 17.44
CA LEU A 68 -10.59 -7.71 17.15
C LEU A 68 -11.54 -6.78 16.40
N ASN A 69 -11.28 -5.48 16.59
CA ASN A 69 -12.01 -4.42 15.92
C ASN A 69 -11.73 -4.44 14.41
N GLN A 70 -12.80 -4.50 13.62
CA GLN A 70 -12.73 -4.49 12.15
C GLN A 70 -12.99 -3.08 11.60
N ASP A 71 -13.69 -2.23 12.35
CA ASP A 71 -13.98 -0.85 11.97
C ASP A 71 -12.80 0.04 12.34
N ASN A 72 -12.08 0.54 11.34
CA ASN A 72 -10.87 1.32 11.53
C ASN A 72 -11.01 2.77 11.04
N PRO A 73 -12.04 3.52 11.49
CA PRO A 73 -12.24 4.89 11.06
C PRO A 73 -10.99 5.73 11.35
N GLY A 74 -10.61 6.52 10.37
CA GLY A 74 -9.42 7.34 10.43
C GLY A 74 -9.36 8.34 9.30
N LEU A 75 -8.43 9.27 9.42
CA LEU A 75 -8.16 10.30 8.44
C LEU A 75 -6.66 10.47 8.30
N GLY A 76 -6.22 10.59 7.06
CA GLY A 76 -4.85 10.86 6.70
C GLY A 76 -4.77 11.71 5.44
N VAL A 77 -3.54 12.02 5.10
CA VAL A 77 -3.16 12.76 3.91
C VAL A 77 -2.10 11.94 3.19
N GLU A 78 -2.28 11.77 1.89
CA GLU A 78 -1.29 11.18 0.99
C GLU A 78 -0.76 12.22 0.00
N TYR A 79 0.50 12.06 -0.37
CA TYR A 79 1.21 12.91 -1.31
C TYR A 79 2.01 12.07 -2.30
N GLN A 80 1.80 12.32 -3.60
CA GLN A 80 2.50 11.62 -4.67
C GLN A 80 3.71 12.43 -5.14
N TYR A 81 4.93 11.97 -4.81
CA TYR A 81 6.18 12.64 -5.22
C TYR A 81 6.51 12.43 -6.70
N SER A 82 6.31 11.19 -7.19
CA SER A 82 6.66 10.77 -8.55
C SER A 82 5.70 9.68 -9.02
N HIS A 83 5.87 9.13 -10.23
CA HIS A 83 4.98 8.08 -10.72
C HIS A 83 4.91 6.84 -9.82
N ASN A 84 5.99 6.50 -9.10
CA ASN A 84 6.09 5.29 -8.30
C ASN A 84 6.18 5.54 -6.79
N TRP A 85 6.44 6.78 -6.36
CA TRP A 85 6.73 7.08 -4.96
C TRP A 85 5.74 8.09 -4.40
N GLY A 86 5.26 7.78 -3.19
CA GLY A 86 4.45 8.68 -2.39
C GLY A 86 4.76 8.55 -0.90
N ALA A 87 4.04 9.31 -0.09
CA ALA A 87 3.99 9.14 1.35
C ALA A 87 2.59 9.40 1.86
N ALA A 88 2.28 8.86 3.02
CA ALA A 88 1.04 9.11 3.73
C ALA A 88 1.30 9.27 5.22
N ALA A 89 0.50 10.10 5.88
CA ALA A 89 0.49 10.23 7.33
C ALA A 89 -0.93 10.51 7.81
N GLY A 90 -1.28 9.98 8.98
CA GLY A 90 -2.63 10.10 9.49
C GLY A 90 -2.84 9.36 10.80
N PHE A 91 -4.10 9.17 11.15
CA PHE A 91 -4.51 8.40 12.32
C PHE A 91 -5.73 7.55 12.02
N TYR A 92 -5.88 6.45 12.75
CA TYR A 92 -7.04 5.57 12.65
C TYR A 92 -7.26 4.78 13.94
N LYS A 93 -8.43 4.15 14.08
CA LYS A 93 -8.72 3.21 15.18
C LYS A 93 -8.23 1.80 14.84
N ASN A 94 -7.28 1.26 15.59
CA ASN A 94 -6.66 -0.03 15.28
C ASN A 94 -7.46 -1.26 15.74
N SER A 95 -6.94 -2.46 15.47
CA SER A 95 -7.57 -3.74 15.82
C SER A 95 -7.84 -3.93 17.33
N TYR A 96 -7.13 -3.19 18.18
CA TYR A 96 -7.31 -3.19 19.64
C TYR A 96 -8.18 -2.01 20.10
N SER A 97 -8.92 -1.38 19.18
CA SER A 97 -9.78 -0.22 19.43
C SER A 97 -9.06 1.03 19.97
N ARG A 98 -7.76 1.15 19.75
CA ARG A 98 -6.97 2.33 20.16
C ARG A 98 -6.68 3.23 18.96
N THR A 99 -6.57 4.53 19.19
CA THR A 99 -6.08 5.45 18.15
C THR A 99 -4.59 5.20 17.89
N SER A 100 -4.27 4.92 16.64
CA SER A 100 -2.92 4.79 16.11
C SER A 100 -2.64 5.97 15.18
N VAL A 101 -1.41 6.47 15.22
CA VAL A 101 -0.88 7.46 14.27
C VAL A 101 0.17 6.75 13.42
N TYR A 102 0.22 7.06 12.13
CA TYR A 102 1.18 6.48 11.21
C TYR A 102 1.85 7.53 10.33
N ALA A 103 3.01 7.16 9.81
CA ALA A 103 3.69 7.84 8.71
C ALA A 103 4.41 6.78 7.87
N THR A 104 4.17 6.78 6.55
CA THR A 104 4.65 5.75 5.63
C THR A 104 5.16 6.35 4.33
N ALA A 105 6.18 5.74 3.75
CA ALA A 105 6.51 5.90 2.34
C ALA A 105 5.85 4.78 1.53
N THR A 106 5.42 5.08 0.31
CA THR A 106 4.81 4.12 -0.63
C THR A 106 5.69 3.96 -1.86
N TYR A 107 5.76 2.74 -2.38
CA TYR A 107 6.40 2.42 -3.65
C TYR A 107 5.49 1.50 -4.47
N THR A 108 4.90 2.02 -5.54
CA THR A 108 3.95 1.33 -6.43
C THR A 108 4.45 1.33 -7.87
N PRO A 109 5.37 0.42 -8.25
CA PRO A 109 5.97 0.41 -9.60
C PRO A 109 5.13 -0.30 -10.67
N LEU A 110 4.11 -1.06 -10.26
CA LEU A 110 3.28 -1.82 -11.20
C LEU A 110 2.05 -0.99 -11.56
N HIS A 111 1.97 -0.53 -12.82
CA HIS A 111 0.88 0.33 -13.28
C HIS A 111 0.07 -0.34 -14.39
N ILE A 112 -1.25 -0.30 -14.26
CA ILE A 112 -2.19 -0.84 -15.23
C ILE A 112 -3.27 0.21 -15.50
N SER A 113 -3.50 0.51 -16.77
CA SER A 113 -4.67 1.28 -17.21
C SER A 113 -5.89 0.36 -17.23
N LEU A 114 -6.96 0.77 -16.56
CA LEU A 114 -8.24 0.07 -16.54
C LEU A 114 -9.23 0.75 -17.49
N PRO A 115 -10.32 0.07 -17.89
CA PRO A 115 -11.41 0.68 -18.66
C PRO A 115 -11.98 1.93 -17.96
N GLU A 116 -12.73 2.74 -18.72
CA GLU A 116 -13.47 3.89 -18.20
C GLU A 116 -12.61 4.98 -17.55
N GLY A 117 -11.29 4.96 -17.79
CA GLY A 117 -10.38 5.98 -17.27
C GLY A 117 -9.91 5.73 -15.84
N PHE A 118 -10.07 4.51 -15.33
CA PHE A 118 -9.44 4.11 -14.09
C PHE A 118 -7.97 3.72 -14.32
N SER A 119 -7.16 3.86 -13.27
CA SER A 119 -5.81 3.33 -13.19
C SER A 119 -5.68 2.49 -11.92
N MET A 120 -4.77 1.53 -11.99
CA MET A 120 -4.39 0.70 -10.86
C MET A 120 -2.86 0.73 -10.70
N ALA A 121 -2.39 0.98 -9.49
CA ALA A 121 -0.99 0.89 -9.12
C ALA A 121 -0.79 -0.11 -7.98
N ALA A 122 0.24 -0.94 -8.04
CA ALA A 122 0.50 -1.95 -7.02
C ALA A 122 1.97 -1.97 -6.57
N GLY A 123 2.18 -2.27 -5.30
CA GLY A 123 3.49 -2.37 -4.68
C GLY A 123 3.39 -2.53 -3.18
N GLY A 124 4.05 -1.65 -2.42
CA GLY A 124 4.05 -1.73 -0.97
C GLY A 124 4.27 -0.39 -0.29
N LEU A 125 4.13 -0.42 1.03
CA LEU A 125 4.41 0.69 1.92
C LEU A 125 5.27 0.23 3.09
N ALA A 126 6.04 1.16 3.64
CA ALA A 126 6.82 0.95 4.85
C ALA A 126 6.88 2.23 5.67
N GLY A 127 6.95 2.11 7.00
CA GLY A 127 6.97 3.28 7.86
C GLY A 127 6.87 2.93 9.33
N ALA A 128 6.27 3.85 10.09
CA ALA A 128 6.08 3.72 11.52
C ALA A 128 4.60 3.88 11.90
N ILE A 129 4.20 3.15 12.94
CA ILE A 129 2.86 3.18 13.51
C ILE A 129 2.90 3.09 15.05
N SER A 130 2.02 3.86 15.70
CA SER A 130 1.83 3.85 17.15
C SER A 130 0.66 2.98 17.60
N GLY A 131 0.43 2.88 18.91
CA GLY A 131 -0.79 2.27 19.46
C GLY A 131 -0.79 0.74 19.57
N TYR A 132 0.37 0.09 19.42
CA TYR A 132 0.58 -1.35 19.63
C TYR A 132 1.64 -1.62 20.71
N THR A 133 1.45 -2.71 21.46
CA THR A 133 2.45 -3.29 22.37
C THR A 133 3.29 -4.33 21.63
N SER A 134 4.40 -4.78 22.25
CA SER A 134 5.31 -5.75 21.61
C SER A 134 4.71 -7.16 21.55
N ALA A 135 3.68 -7.44 22.35
CA ALA A 135 2.94 -8.69 22.27
C ALA A 135 1.97 -8.70 21.07
N GLU A 136 1.49 -7.54 20.65
CA GLU A 136 0.49 -7.38 19.58
C GLU A 136 1.16 -7.17 18.21
N ALA A 137 2.23 -6.38 18.18
CA ALA A 137 3.05 -6.12 17.00
C ALA A 137 4.54 -6.13 17.40
N PRO A 138 5.25 -7.27 17.24
CA PRO A 138 6.64 -7.41 17.68
C PRO A 138 7.62 -6.42 17.03
N ASP A 139 7.38 -6.06 15.78
CA ASP A 139 8.27 -5.18 14.99
C ASP A 139 8.00 -3.68 15.20
N ARG A 140 7.12 -3.32 16.14
CA ARG A 140 6.78 -1.92 16.43
C ARG A 140 8.04 -1.08 16.76
N PRO A 141 8.04 0.22 16.40
CA PRO A 141 6.97 0.91 15.70
C PRO A 141 6.97 0.66 14.19
N LEU A 142 7.86 -0.17 13.65
CA LEU A 142 8.01 -0.35 12.21
C LEU A 142 6.83 -1.17 11.65
N MET A 143 6.41 -0.81 10.45
CA MET A 143 5.43 -1.56 9.68
C MET A 143 5.81 -1.63 8.20
N ALA A 144 5.37 -2.71 7.55
CA ALA A 144 5.39 -2.84 6.11
C ALA A 144 4.13 -3.59 5.66
N ALA A 145 3.58 -3.23 4.50
CA ALA A 145 2.39 -3.85 3.95
C ALA A 145 2.43 -3.83 2.42
N ALA A 146 1.69 -4.73 1.78
CA ALA A 146 1.35 -4.62 0.37
C ALA A 146 0.34 -3.49 0.19
N LEU A 147 0.41 -2.83 -0.97
CA LEU A 147 -0.45 -1.70 -1.32
C LEU A 147 -1.00 -1.88 -2.73
N LEU A 148 -2.30 -1.68 -2.87
CA LEU A 148 -2.98 -1.55 -4.15
C LEU A 148 -3.77 -0.23 -4.15
N GLU A 149 -3.55 0.57 -5.18
CA GLU A 149 -4.19 1.87 -5.37
C GLU A 149 -5.05 1.78 -6.62
N ILE A 150 -6.30 2.20 -6.53
CA ILE A 150 -7.18 2.36 -7.69
C ILE A 150 -7.63 3.80 -7.72
N ARG A 151 -7.50 4.47 -8.86
CA ARG A 151 -7.83 5.89 -9.04
C ARG A 151 -8.63 6.10 -10.31
N SER A 152 -9.58 7.04 -10.27
CA SER A 152 -10.25 7.61 -11.45
C SER A 152 -9.37 8.68 -12.11
N ARG A 153 -9.77 9.15 -13.29
CA ARG A 153 -9.09 10.29 -13.96
C ARG A 153 -9.05 11.55 -13.11
N GLN A 154 -10.05 11.74 -12.25
CA GLN A 154 -10.14 12.91 -11.37
C GLN A 154 -9.37 12.72 -10.06
N GLY A 155 -8.78 11.55 -9.79
CA GLY A 155 -8.01 11.29 -8.58
C GLY A 155 -8.80 10.68 -7.41
N TYR A 156 -10.14 10.58 -7.51
CA TYR A 156 -10.95 9.82 -6.54
C TYR A 156 -10.60 8.33 -6.63
N GLY A 157 -10.62 7.62 -5.51
CA GLY A 157 -10.28 6.21 -5.53
C GLY A 157 -10.33 5.49 -4.19
N ILE A 158 -9.62 4.36 -4.15
CA ILE A 158 -9.46 3.54 -2.95
C ILE A 158 -8.02 3.04 -2.83
N ASN A 159 -7.59 2.78 -1.59
CA ASN A 159 -6.40 2.00 -1.29
C ASN A 159 -6.80 0.70 -0.59
N LEU A 160 -6.16 -0.40 -0.97
CA LEU A 160 -6.18 -1.65 -0.22
C LEU A 160 -4.80 -1.90 0.37
N VAL A 161 -4.74 -1.99 1.70
CA VAL A 161 -3.52 -2.26 2.46
C VAL A 161 -3.54 -3.69 2.95
N GLY A 162 -2.61 -4.51 2.49
CA GLY A 162 -2.54 -5.93 2.81
C GLY A 162 -1.38 -6.28 3.73
N VAL A 163 -1.68 -6.76 4.94
CA VAL A 163 -0.69 -7.35 5.85
C VAL A 163 -0.91 -8.86 5.87
N PRO A 164 0.09 -9.69 5.52
CA PRO A 164 -0.08 -11.14 5.52
C PRO A 164 -0.07 -11.70 6.96
N ASN A 165 -0.57 -12.93 7.11
CA ASN A 165 -0.36 -13.67 8.35
C ASN A 165 1.13 -13.99 8.54
N ALA A 166 1.67 -13.69 9.71
CA ALA A 166 3.05 -14.02 10.07
C ALA A 166 3.09 -14.71 11.44
N GLY A 167 3.50 -15.98 11.47
CA GLY A 167 3.44 -16.79 12.68
C GLY A 167 2.03 -16.82 13.28
N GLN A 168 1.89 -16.40 14.54
CA GLN A 168 0.60 -16.32 15.24
C GLN A 168 -0.17 -15.02 14.97
N SER A 169 0.44 -14.04 14.29
CA SER A 169 -0.24 -12.79 13.93
C SER A 169 -1.39 -13.04 12.96
N ALA A 170 -2.47 -12.26 13.13
CA ALA A 170 -3.57 -12.17 12.19
C ALA A 170 -3.32 -10.97 11.27
N GLY A 171 -2.91 -11.25 10.04
CA GLY A 171 -2.89 -10.28 8.97
C GLY A 171 -4.29 -9.78 8.63
N PHE A 172 -4.38 -8.72 7.84
CA PHE A 172 -5.63 -8.09 7.46
C PHE A 172 -5.54 -7.45 6.07
N ILE A 173 -6.72 -7.16 5.49
CA ILE A 173 -6.86 -6.25 4.36
C ILE A 173 -7.62 -5.03 4.86
N GLY A 174 -7.02 -3.85 4.77
CA GLY A 174 -7.64 -2.56 5.12
C GLY A 174 -8.12 -1.82 3.88
N LEU A 175 -9.23 -1.09 4.00
CA LEU A 175 -9.79 -0.26 2.95
C LEU A 175 -9.70 1.22 3.34
N GLN A 176 -9.13 2.04 2.47
CA GLN A 176 -9.20 3.49 2.55
C GLN A 176 -9.92 4.05 1.32
N LEU A 177 -10.71 5.10 1.53
CA LEU A 177 -11.26 5.92 0.44
C LEU A 177 -10.31 7.09 0.20
N VAL A 178 -10.19 7.51 -1.07
CA VAL A 178 -9.27 8.58 -1.46
C VAL A 178 -10.03 9.70 -2.15
N VAL A 179 -9.78 10.92 -1.69
CA VAL A 179 -10.38 12.15 -2.23
C VAL A 179 -9.26 13.13 -2.60
N PRO A 180 -9.12 13.50 -3.89
CA PRO A 180 -8.12 14.46 -4.33
C PRO A 180 -8.36 15.83 -3.70
N LEU A 181 -7.29 16.55 -3.35
CA LEU A 181 -7.34 17.91 -2.79
C LEU A 181 -7.02 19.00 -3.82
N THR A 182 -6.73 18.61 -5.06
CA THR A 182 -6.31 19.49 -6.17
C THR A 182 -7.12 19.20 -7.41
#